data_AF-A0A131ZZA0-F1
#
_entry.id   AF-A0A131ZZA0-F1
#
_cell.length_a   1.000
_cell.length_b   1.000
_cell.length_c   1.000
_cell.angle_alpha   90.00
_cell.angle_beta   90.00
_cell.angle_gamma   90.00
#
_symmetry.space_group_name_H-M   'P 1'
#
loop_
_entity.id
_entity.type
_entity.pdbx_description
1 polymer ?
#
loop_
_entity_poly.entity_id
_entity_poly.type
_entity_poly.pdbx_seq_one_letter_code
_entity_poly.pdbx_strand_id
1 'polypeptide(L)'
;MVVSSVHIISDVSSGPQMIETYQANLEALRAKKSGTFLIECDTYYSNPARMEVRGQKWILNDFVIKLGSCTLGANFRAIMLEIEYGPCSIPANCWDLIKELGRTFVGPIISKPHQHLLSKMNEIYCPVDTIHQYNDLFNQIKKQAPQVVKN
;
A
#
# COMPACT_ATOMS: atom_id res chain seq x y z
N MET A 1 -12.44 -15.57 0.47
CA MET A 1 -11.34 -15.52 -0.53
C MET A 1 -10.90 -14.07 -0.60
N VAL A 2 -9.66 -13.76 -0.96
CA VAL A 2 -9.25 -12.36 -1.03
C VAL A 2 -8.04 -12.24 -1.93
N VAL A 3 -7.96 -11.17 -2.72
CA VAL A 3 -6.72 -10.74 -3.38
C VAL A 3 -6.43 -9.31 -2.94
N SER A 4 -5.19 -9.05 -2.55
CA SER A 4 -4.74 -7.72 -2.15
C SER A 4 -3.51 -7.28 -2.94
N SER A 5 -3.52 -6.03 -3.40
CA SER A 5 -2.41 -5.38 -4.11
C SER A 5 -1.92 -4.16 -3.33
N VAL A 6 -0.61 -4.10 -3.07
CA VAL A 6 0.02 -3.04 -2.28
C VAL A 6 0.89 -2.15 -3.18
N HIS A 7 0.80 -0.84 -3.00
CA HIS A 7 1.47 0.16 -3.83
C HIS A 7 2.06 1.30 -2.99
N ILE A 8 3.21 1.82 -3.42
CA ILE A 8 3.68 3.15 -3.05
C ILE A 8 3.11 4.13 -4.07
N ILE A 9 2.39 5.17 -3.61
CA ILE A 9 1.67 6.11 -4.49
C ILE A 9 2.09 7.57 -4.35
N SER A 10 3.10 7.83 -3.52
CA SER A 10 3.80 9.12 -3.45
C SER A 10 5.16 8.96 -2.78
N ASP A 11 6.03 9.92 -3.03
CA ASP A 11 7.32 10.06 -2.34
C ASP A 11 7.25 11.07 -1.19
N VAL A 12 8.40 11.33 -0.56
CA VAL A 12 8.54 12.24 0.59
C VAL A 12 8.06 13.66 0.27
N SER A 13 8.23 14.13 -0.96
CA SER A 13 8.02 15.53 -1.34
C SER A 13 6.55 15.85 -1.58
N SER A 14 5.83 14.92 -2.21
CA SER A 14 4.43 15.07 -2.60
C SER A 14 3.46 14.48 -1.57
N GLY A 15 3.93 13.54 -0.74
CA GLY A 15 3.07 12.75 0.14
C GLY A 15 2.15 13.52 1.07
N PRO A 16 2.64 14.44 1.93
CA PRO A 16 1.79 15.07 2.94
C PRO A 16 0.54 15.78 2.38
N GLN A 17 0.63 16.37 1.18
CA GLN A 17 -0.51 17.05 0.53
C GLN A 17 -1.43 16.06 -0.21
N MET A 18 -0.87 14.98 -0.75
CA MET A 18 -1.62 14.02 -1.56
C MET A 18 -2.54 13.12 -0.74
N ILE A 19 -2.21 12.84 0.53
CA ILE A 19 -3.02 11.91 1.35
C ILE A 19 -4.44 12.45 1.58
N GLU A 20 -4.58 13.75 1.87
CA GLU A 20 -5.86 14.41 2.06
C GLU A 20 -6.68 14.42 0.77
N THR A 21 -6.01 14.68 -0.37
CA THR A 21 -6.61 14.63 -1.70
C THR A 21 -7.18 13.24 -2.01
N TYR A 22 -6.41 12.18 -1.77
CA TYR A 22 -6.86 10.81 -2.00
C TYR A 22 -8.00 10.40 -1.05
N GLN A 23 -7.99 10.86 0.19
CA GLN A 23 -9.11 10.64 1.12
C GLN A 23 -10.38 11.36 0.66
N ALA A 24 -10.29 12.61 0.19
CA ALA A 24 -11.43 13.34 -0.35
C ALA A 24 -12.01 12.65 -1.60
N ASN A 25 -11.15 12.12 -2.48
CA ASN A 25 -11.59 11.36 -3.64
C ASN A 25 -12.34 10.07 -3.24
N LEU A 26 -11.88 9.36 -2.20
CA LEU A 26 -12.58 8.20 -1.66
C LEU A 26 -13.96 8.55 -1.10
N GLU A 27 -14.09 9.68 -0.41
CA GLU A 27 -15.38 10.20 0.08
C GLU A 27 -16.32 10.53 -1.09
N ALA A 28 -15.81 11.14 -2.16
CA ALA A 28 -16.56 11.44 -3.37
C ALA A 28 -17.07 10.15 -4.08
N LEU A 29 -16.30 9.06 -4.01
CA LEU A 29 -16.70 7.72 -4.47
C LEU A 29 -17.68 7.00 -3.53
N ARG A 30 -18.09 7.66 -2.43
CA ARG A 30 -18.98 7.10 -1.39
C ARG A 30 -18.35 5.93 -0.62
N ALA A 31 -17.03 5.82 -0.60
CA ALA A 31 -16.34 4.88 0.27
C ALA A 31 -16.57 5.30 1.74
N LYS A 32 -16.80 4.32 2.60
CA LYS A 32 -17.08 4.55 4.03
C LYS A 32 -15.84 4.26 4.87
N LYS A 33 -15.47 5.20 5.74
CA LYS A 33 -14.47 4.95 6.80
C LYS A 33 -14.91 3.77 7.66
N SER A 34 -14.06 2.76 7.80
CA SER A 34 -14.36 1.52 8.53
C SER A 34 -13.43 1.28 9.73
N GLY A 35 -12.39 2.09 9.91
CA GLY A 35 -11.47 2.01 11.05
C GLY A 35 -10.06 2.46 10.67
N THR A 36 -9.12 2.36 11.60
CA THR A 36 -7.70 2.61 11.30
C THR A 36 -6.98 1.30 10.98
N PHE A 37 -5.81 1.39 10.37
CA PHE A 37 -4.88 0.27 10.25
C PHE A 37 -3.46 0.71 10.60
N LEU A 38 -2.68 -0.26 11.06
CA LEU A 38 -1.30 -0.09 11.49
C LEU A 38 -0.50 -1.31 11.06
N ILE A 39 0.62 -1.08 10.38
CA ILE A 39 1.59 -2.11 10.02
C ILE A 39 2.93 -1.70 10.60
N GLU A 40 3.53 -2.59 11.37
CA GLU A 40 4.80 -2.35 12.05
C GLU A 40 5.78 -3.43 11.57
N CYS A 41 6.88 -2.99 10.98
CA CYS A 41 7.96 -3.86 10.55
C CYS A 41 9.21 -3.50 11.36
N ASP A 42 9.47 -4.34 12.37
CA ASP A 42 10.66 -4.27 13.18
C ASP A 42 11.82 -4.93 12.41
N THR A 43 12.92 -4.20 12.25
CA THR A 43 14.16 -4.77 11.70
C THR A 43 15.12 -5.16 12.81
N TYR A 44 15.49 -6.44 12.86
CA TYR A 44 16.49 -6.96 13.80
C TYR A 44 17.95 -6.59 13.48
N TYR A 45 18.19 -5.74 12.47
CA TYR A 45 19.53 -5.32 12.06
C TYR A 45 19.98 -4.03 12.79
N SER A 46 21.28 -3.74 12.74
CA SER A 46 22.02 -2.70 13.47
C SER A 46 21.54 -1.24 13.35
N ASN A 47 20.43 -0.98 12.64
CA ASN A 47 19.76 0.31 12.62
C ASN A 47 18.30 0.13 13.11
N PRO A 48 17.98 0.55 14.34
CA PRO A 48 16.72 0.22 15.02
C PRO A 48 15.52 1.03 14.52
N ALA A 49 15.64 1.73 13.39
CA ALA A 49 14.57 2.58 12.88
C ALA A 49 13.39 1.71 12.41
N ARG A 50 12.33 1.70 13.21
CA ARG A 50 11.07 1.00 12.96
C ARG A 50 10.40 1.55 11.70
N MET A 51 10.04 0.65 10.78
CA MET A 51 9.20 1.01 9.64
C MET A 51 7.74 0.86 10.05
N GLU A 52 6.94 1.90 9.87
CA GLU A 52 5.52 1.91 10.23
C GLU A 52 4.69 2.39 9.03
N VAL A 53 3.49 1.83 8.87
CA VAL A 53 2.43 2.41 8.04
C VAL A 53 1.20 2.60 8.90
N ARG A 54 0.78 3.85 9.06
CA ARG A 54 -0.42 4.21 9.81
C ARG A 54 -1.42 4.90 8.90
N GLY A 55 -2.68 4.47 8.94
CA GLY A 55 -3.67 5.07 8.07
C GLY A 55 -5.12 4.71 8.35
N GLN A 56 -5.96 5.10 7.40
CA GLN A 56 -7.41 4.91 7.43
C GLN A 56 -7.81 3.75 6.53
N LYS A 57 -8.68 2.88 7.06
CA LYS A 57 -9.37 1.83 6.31
C LYS A 57 -10.72 2.33 5.83
N TRP A 58 -11.03 2.00 4.59
CA TRP A 58 -12.27 2.30 3.90
C TRP A 58 -12.90 1.04 3.33
N ILE A 59 -14.23 1.06 3.19
CA ILE A 59 -15.00 0.02 2.50
C ILE A 59 -15.78 0.68 1.37
N LEU A 60 -15.67 0.09 0.18
CA LEU A 60 -16.48 0.44 -0.99
C LEU A 60 -16.97 -0.86 -1.64
N ASN A 61 -18.24 -1.20 -1.43
CA ASN A 61 -18.82 -2.48 -1.85
C ASN A 61 -17.95 -3.66 -1.38
N ASP A 62 -17.47 -4.47 -2.32
CA ASP A 62 -16.64 -5.66 -2.08
C ASP A 62 -15.14 -5.35 -1.89
N PHE A 63 -14.77 -4.07 -1.86
CA PHE A 63 -13.40 -3.63 -1.71
C PHE A 63 -13.11 -3.09 -0.31
N VAL A 64 -11.92 -3.43 0.19
CA VAL A 64 -11.31 -2.77 1.35
C VAL A 64 -10.10 -1.98 0.86
N ILE A 65 -10.03 -0.72 1.25
CA ILE A 65 -8.97 0.21 0.84
C ILE A 65 -8.25 0.70 2.10
N LYS A 66 -6.95 0.47 2.21
CA LYS A 66 -6.12 0.92 3.33
C LYS A 66 -5.13 1.95 2.79
N LEU A 67 -5.30 3.19 3.19
CA LEU A 67 -4.50 4.33 2.75
C LEU A 67 -3.77 4.94 3.95
N GLY A 68 -2.44 4.93 3.93
CA GLY A 68 -1.65 5.33 5.09
C GLY A 68 -0.29 5.92 4.76
N SER A 69 0.24 6.67 5.72
CA SER A 69 1.58 7.24 5.67
C SER A 69 2.59 6.23 6.19
N CYS A 70 3.65 6.02 5.42
CA CYS A 70 4.79 5.21 5.78
C CYS A 70 5.89 6.08 6.40
N THR A 71 6.41 5.67 7.56
CA THR A 71 7.48 6.36 8.27
C THR A 71 8.62 5.39 8.62
N LEU A 72 9.84 5.92 8.69
CA LEU A 72 11.01 5.23 9.23
C LEU A 72 11.47 6.00 10.48
N GLY A 73 11.13 5.46 11.66
CA GLY A 73 11.10 6.24 12.90
C GLY A 73 10.08 7.38 12.79
N ALA A 74 10.50 8.61 13.12
CA ALA A 74 9.66 9.81 13.00
C ALA A 74 9.62 10.40 11.58
N ASN A 75 10.42 9.88 10.64
CA ASN A 75 10.56 10.50 9.32
C ASN A 75 9.57 9.92 8.32
N PHE A 76 8.76 10.78 7.70
CA PHE A 76 7.92 10.40 6.57
C PHE A 76 8.75 9.86 5.40
N ARG A 77 8.21 8.85 4.71
CA ARG A 77 8.86 8.16 3.59
C ARG A 77 7.99 8.09 2.34
N ALA A 78 6.71 7.74 2.49
CA ALA A 78 5.80 7.54 1.35
C ALA A 78 4.34 7.49 1.80
N ILE A 79 3.39 7.61 0.87
CA ILE A 79 2.03 7.07 1.06
C ILE A 79 2.00 5.66 0.51
N MET A 80 1.43 4.75 1.30
CA MET A 80 1.12 3.38 0.87
C MET A 80 -0.39 3.19 0.73
N LEU A 81 -0.74 2.40 -0.28
CA LEU A 81 -2.10 2.02 -0.61
C LEU A 81 -2.18 0.51 -0.77
N GLU A 82 -3.08 -0.11 -0.03
CA GLU A 82 -3.49 -1.49 -0.22
C GLU A 82 -4.96 -1.53 -0.64
N ILE A 83 -5.24 -2.22 -1.75
CA ILE A 83 -6.60 -2.47 -2.25
C ILE A 83 -6.84 -3.98 -2.21
N GLU A 84 -7.90 -4.37 -1.51
CA GLU A 84 -8.30 -5.73 -1.26
C GLU A 84 -9.67 -5.99 -1.93
N TYR A 85 -9.79 -7.08 -2.69
CA TYR A 85 -11.04 -7.52 -3.32
C TYR A 85 -11.43 -8.91 -2.78
N GLY A 86 -12.53 -8.99 -2.04
CA GLY A 86 -12.98 -10.21 -1.35
C GLY A 86 -13.59 -11.33 -2.22
N PRO A 87 -14.26 -11.06 -3.36
CA PRO A 87 -14.89 -12.12 -4.16
C PRO A 87 -13.94 -13.02 -4.97
N CYS A 88 -12.61 -12.83 -4.88
CA CYS A 88 -11.64 -13.55 -5.72
C CYS A 88 -10.46 -14.10 -4.92
N SER A 89 -9.85 -15.19 -5.39
CA SER A 89 -8.60 -15.77 -4.89
C SER A 89 -7.53 -15.92 -5.98
N ILE A 90 -7.83 -15.56 -7.23
CA ILE A 90 -6.90 -15.65 -8.36
C ILE A 90 -6.64 -14.24 -8.89
N PRO A 91 -5.43 -13.66 -8.69
CA PRO A 91 -5.20 -12.25 -8.98
C PRO A 91 -5.46 -11.84 -10.45
N ALA A 92 -5.15 -12.71 -11.42
CA ALA A 92 -5.42 -12.44 -12.83
C ALA A 92 -6.90 -12.17 -13.12
N ASN A 93 -7.81 -12.77 -12.36
CA ASN A 93 -9.25 -12.64 -12.59
C ASN A 93 -9.82 -11.33 -12.04
N CYS A 94 -9.12 -10.65 -11.11
CA CYS A 94 -9.62 -9.43 -10.47
C CYS A 94 -8.68 -8.22 -10.59
N TRP A 95 -7.48 -8.39 -11.15
CA TRP A 95 -6.49 -7.31 -11.25
C TRP A 95 -7.01 -6.06 -11.95
N ASP A 96 -7.76 -6.23 -13.05
CA ASP A 96 -8.31 -5.08 -13.78
C ASP A 96 -9.28 -4.27 -12.92
N LEU A 97 -10.11 -4.94 -12.09
CA LEU A 97 -11.01 -4.28 -11.14
C LEU A 97 -10.24 -3.50 -10.07
N ILE A 98 -9.19 -4.11 -9.49
CA ILE A 98 -8.33 -3.48 -8.49
C ILE A 98 -7.63 -2.25 -9.08
N LYS A 99 -7.07 -2.39 -10.28
CA LYS A 99 -6.37 -1.33 -11.01
C LYS A 99 -7.30 -0.17 -11.35
N GLU A 100 -8.48 -0.46 -11.90
CA GLU A 100 -9.47 0.55 -12.26
C GLU A 100 -9.93 1.32 -11.02
N LEU A 101 -10.31 0.61 -9.95
CA LEU A 101 -10.68 1.25 -8.69
C LEU A 101 -9.55 2.15 -8.18
N GLY A 102 -8.32 1.64 -8.10
CA GLY A 102 -7.16 2.43 -7.70
C GLY A 102 -7.04 3.73 -8.51
N ARG A 103 -7.13 3.63 -9.83
CA ARG A 103 -7.01 4.78 -10.73
C ARG A 103 -8.09 5.85 -10.54
N THR A 104 -9.28 5.47 -10.06
CA THR A 104 -10.36 6.44 -9.85
C THR A 104 -10.05 7.49 -8.79
N PHE A 105 -9.22 7.18 -7.78
CA PHE A 105 -8.91 8.10 -6.69
C PHE A 105 -7.44 8.51 -6.57
N VAL A 106 -6.49 7.76 -7.18
CA VAL A 106 -5.06 8.15 -7.22
C VAL A 106 -4.53 8.50 -8.61
N GLY A 107 -5.36 8.46 -9.64
CA GLY A 107 -4.94 8.69 -11.03
C GLY A 107 -4.10 7.53 -11.61
N PRO A 108 -3.32 7.76 -12.68
CA PRO A 108 -2.70 6.69 -13.47
C PRO A 108 -1.49 5.99 -12.80
N ILE A 109 -1.21 6.29 -11.53
CA ILE A 109 -0.06 5.78 -10.77
C ILE A 109 -0.07 4.25 -10.71
N ILE A 110 -1.24 3.65 -10.53
CA ILE A 110 -1.40 2.19 -10.51
C ILE A 110 -1.48 1.70 -11.97
N SER A 111 -0.38 1.14 -12.46
CA SER A 111 -0.27 0.62 -13.83
C SER A 111 -0.09 -0.89 -13.90
N LYS A 112 0.62 -1.47 -12.93
CA LYS A 112 0.93 -2.90 -12.84
C LYS A 112 0.91 -3.34 -11.37
N PRO A 113 0.68 -4.64 -11.08
CA PRO A 113 0.80 -5.16 -9.73
C PRO A 113 2.26 -5.08 -9.26
N HIS A 114 2.46 -5.14 -7.94
CA HIS A 114 3.80 -5.28 -7.37
C HIS A 114 4.46 -6.59 -7.86
N GLN A 115 5.79 -6.64 -7.90
CA GLN A 115 6.55 -7.77 -8.50
C GLN A 115 6.19 -9.13 -7.87
N HIS A 116 5.98 -9.17 -6.56
CA HIS A 116 5.52 -10.38 -5.86
C HIS A 116 4.14 -10.83 -6.34
N LEU A 117 3.16 -9.92 -6.43
CA LEU A 117 1.82 -10.27 -6.92
C LEU A 117 1.85 -10.65 -8.41
N LEU A 118 2.71 -10.00 -9.19
CA LEU A 118 2.88 -10.29 -10.62
C LEU A 118 3.31 -11.75 -10.86
N SER A 119 4.18 -12.33 -10.01
CA SER A 119 4.58 -13.73 -10.13
C SER A 119 3.50 -14.71 -9.66
N LYS A 120 2.46 -14.22 -8.98
CA LYS A 120 1.34 -15.00 -8.41
C LYS A 120 0.02 -14.85 -9.17
N MET A 121 0.03 -14.22 -10.34
CA MET A 121 -1.18 -13.85 -11.07
C MET A 121 -2.14 -15.02 -11.32
N ASN A 122 -1.61 -16.23 -11.58
CA ASN A 122 -2.40 -17.42 -11.88
C ASN A 122 -2.39 -18.46 -10.74
N GLU A 123 -1.96 -18.07 -9.55
CA GLU A 123 -1.92 -18.92 -8.36
C GLU A 123 -3.05 -18.55 -7.39
N ILE A 124 -3.33 -19.46 -6.44
CA ILE A 124 -4.22 -19.15 -5.32
C ILE A 124 -3.52 -18.18 -4.38
N TYR A 125 -4.09 -16.99 -4.25
CA TYR A 125 -3.60 -15.95 -3.37
C TYR A 125 -3.74 -16.37 -1.90
N CYS A 126 -2.64 -16.21 -1.16
CA CYS A 126 -2.57 -16.45 0.28
C CYS A 126 -2.31 -15.14 1.03
N PRO A 127 -2.77 -14.98 2.29
CA PRO A 127 -2.47 -13.77 3.08
C PRO A 127 -0.98 -13.45 3.22
N VAL A 128 -0.11 -14.47 3.14
CA VAL A 128 1.35 -14.30 3.15
C VAL A 128 1.87 -13.49 1.95
N ASP A 129 1.14 -13.49 0.82
CA ASP A 129 1.50 -12.71 -0.35
C ASP A 129 1.38 -11.20 -0.09
N THR A 130 0.44 -10.76 0.75
CA THR A 130 0.38 -9.37 1.22
C THR A 130 1.63 -9.01 2.02
N ILE A 131 2.08 -9.91 2.90
CA ILE A 131 3.26 -9.71 3.75
C ILE A 131 4.51 -9.57 2.88
N HIS A 132 4.68 -10.42 1.87
CA HIS A 132 5.78 -10.32 0.92
C HIS A 132 5.77 -9.01 0.13
N GLN A 133 4.60 -8.56 -0.33
CA GLN A 133 4.47 -7.25 -0.99
C GLN A 133 4.92 -6.09 -0.07
N TYR A 134 4.48 -6.06 1.19
CA TYR A 134 4.93 -5.03 2.14
C TYR A 134 6.44 -5.09 2.39
N ASN A 135 7.00 -6.29 2.59
CA ASN A 135 8.43 -6.46 2.83
C ASN A 135 9.28 -5.94 1.67
N ASP A 136 8.90 -6.24 0.44
CA ASP A 136 9.62 -5.77 -0.75
C ASP A 136 9.55 -4.24 -0.89
N LEU A 137 8.37 -3.65 -0.67
CA LEU A 137 8.17 -2.20 -0.71
C LEU A 137 8.92 -1.48 0.41
N PHE A 138 8.95 -2.03 1.62
CA PHE A 138 9.77 -1.48 2.72
C PHE A 138 11.26 -1.55 2.41
N ASN A 139 11.73 -2.62 1.78
CA ASN A 139 13.11 -2.72 1.32
C ASN A 139 13.44 -1.69 0.23
N GLN A 140 12.49 -1.40 -0.68
CA GLN A 140 12.61 -0.33 -1.66
C GLN A 140 12.74 1.04 -0.98
N ILE A 141 11.86 1.36 -0.03
CA ILE A 141 11.87 2.63 0.72
C ILE A 141 13.20 2.81 1.48
N LYS A 142 13.71 1.75 2.13
CA LYS A 142 14.98 1.80 2.86
C LYS A 142 16.17 2.12 1.94
N LYS A 143 16.19 1.58 0.72
CA LYS A 143 17.24 1.86 -0.28
C LYS A 143 17.22 3.30 -0.78
N GLN A 144 16.08 3.99 -0.71
CA GLN A 144 15.92 5.39 -1.11
C GLN A 144 16.29 6.39 -0.01
N ALA A 145 16.44 5.94 1.25
CA ALA A 145 16.86 6.81 2.32
C ALA A 145 18.33 7.23 2.13
N PRO A 146 18.68 8.52 2.27
CA PRO A 146 20.07 8.95 2.21
C PRO A 146 20.87 8.20 3.28
N GLN A 147 21.90 7.47 2.86
CA GLN A 147 22.88 6.87 3.76
C GLN A 147 23.52 8.03 4.53
N VAL A 148 23.37 8.04 5.86
CA VAL A 148 24.14 8.96 6.70
C VAL A 148 25.61 8.54 6.53
N VAL A 149 26.37 9.31 5.75
CA VAL A 149 27.81 9.13 5.62
C VAL A 149 28.39 9.36 7.00
N LYS A 150 28.88 8.30 7.63
CA LYS A 150 29.65 8.40 8.87
C LYS A 150 31.01 8.98 8.47
N ASN A 151 31.25 10.24 8.83
CA ASN A 151 32.58 10.86 8.80
C ASN A 151 33.44 10.31 9.94
#